data_AF-A0A956K447-F1
#
_entry.id   AF-A0A956K447-F1
#
_cell.length_a   1.000
_cell.length_b   1.000
_cell.length_c   1.000
_cell.angle_alpha   90.00
_cell.angle_beta   90.00
_cell.angle_gamma   90.00
#
_symmetry.space_group_name_H-M   'P 1'
#
loop_
_entity.id
_entity.type
_entity.pdbx_description
1 polymer ?
#
loop_
_entity_poly.entity_id
_entity_poly.type
_entity_poly.pdbx_seq_one_letter_code
_entity_poly.pdbx_strand_id
1 'polypeptide(L)'
;MVRFSPTPDREGRSVFALLRVLALVGGTFIVLLVLLYSGYVGYTDLEPAEIDLREDDLVVDETGRQVDYGRSWLARRGGLWVLHLEGSPEDIGDAHGRLASRLYRNIDARLDTMLEGRYRGYIERWAELMLLRWDYRGADVALSAPVRRELSALAAALPDDGEGELSPYHRLFLFQCFFDLTQRLQDVIVEGSMFAVSPRATSSGVEAGNLIVGRTLSVDFGADFEIDRVVGFYYPDGKYPFVSIGWAGMIGVVTGINARGIVVATNPARTDDAREANAVPLPLVLRTVLEEADTLEQAVDTVVARVFDRAGVSEALGLRGLLPRWGEQS
;
A
#
# COMPACT_ATOMS: atom_id res chain seq x y z
N MET A 1 -74.14 27.86 45.97
CA MET A 1 -73.60 27.80 44.60
C MET A 1 -72.08 27.71 44.71
N VAL A 2 -71.52 26.51 44.63
CA VAL A 2 -70.06 26.30 44.73
C VAL A 2 -69.51 26.21 43.30
N ARG A 3 -68.67 27.18 42.90
CA ARG A 3 -67.96 27.17 41.63
C ARG A 3 -66.76 26.23 41.73
N PHE A 4 -66.78 25.14 40.97
CA PHE A 4 -65.58 24.36 40.69
C PHE A 4 -64.73 25.14 39.68
N SER A 5 -63.52 25.53 40.08
CA SER A 5 -62.50 26.02 39.15
C SER A 5 -61.96 24.84 38.35
N PRO A 6 -61.78 24.95 37.02
CA PRO A 6 -61.17 23.89 36.24
C PRO A 6 -59.69 23.77 36.63
N THR A 7 -59.28 22.60 37.10
CA THR A 7 -57.88 22.24 37.29
C THR A 7 -57.15 22.36 35.94
N PRO A 8 -55.99 23.05 35.88
CA PRO A 8 -55.25 23.18 34.63
C PRO A 8 -54.66 21.83 34.23
N ASP A 9 -54.72 21.50 32.93
CA ASP A 9 -54.19 20.27 32.31
C ASP A 9 -52.77 19.93 32.80
N ARG A 10 -52.71 19.05 33.80
CA ARG A 10 -51.46 18.51 34.36
C ARG A 10 -50.82 17.49 33.40
N GLU A 11 -51.64 16.81 32.60
CA GLU A 11 -51.21 15.76 31.68
C GLU A 11 -50.44 16.31 30.48
N GLY A 12 -50.85 17.44 29.90
CA GLY A 12 -50.10 18.06 28.79
C GLY A 12 -48.68 18.48 29.22
N ARG A 13 -48.53 19.03 30.44
CA ARG A 13 -47.23 19.47 30.98
C ARG A 13 -46.27 18.30 31.28
N SER A 14 -46.77 17.15 31.72
CA SER A 14 -45.94 15.98 32.00
C SER A 14 -45.43 15.32 30.72
N VAL A 15 -46.24 15.28 29.66
CA VAL A 15 -45.84 14.77 28.35
C VAL A 15 -44.74 15.65 27.72
N PHE A 16 -44.90 16.98 27.74
CA PHE A 16 -43.84 17.88 27.24
C PHE A 16 -42.55 17.82 28.06
N ALA A 17 -42.64 17.62 29.38
CA ALA A 17 -41.46 17.42 30.22
C ALA A 17 -40.75 16.10 29.89
N LEU A 18 -41.49 15.00 29.72
CA LEU A 18 -40.94 13.71 29.31
C LEU A 18 -40.27 13.79 27.93
N LEU A 19 -40.91 14.44 26.95
CA LEU A 19 -40.33 14.64 25.62
C LEU A 19 -39.04 15.46 25.66
N ARG A 20 -38.96 16.49 26.52
CA ARG A 20 -37.72 17.26 26.72
C ARG A 20 -36.61 16.42 27.33
N VAL A 21 -36.93 15.59 28.32
CA VAL A 21 -35.96 14.68 28.93
C VAL A 21 -35.49 13.65 27.91
N LEU A 22 -36.39 13.05 27.13
CA LEU A 22 -36.04 12.11 26.06
C LEU A 22 -35.19 12.78 24.96
N ALA A 23 -35.52 14.01 24.57
CA ALA A 23 -34.73 14.77 23.61
C ALA A 23 -33.34 15.12 24.16
N LEU A 24 -33.24 15.47 25.44
CA LEU A 24 -31.95 15.76 26.10
C LEU A 24 -31.09 14.49 26.21
N VAL A 25 -31.67 13.39 26.67
CA VAL A 25 -30.98 12.09 26.80
C VAL A 25 -30.57 11.57 25.42
N GLY A 26 -31.48 11.61 24.45
CA GLY A 26 -31.21 11.22 23.07
C GLY A 26 -30.13 12.10 22.43
N GLY A 27 -30.21 13.41 22.60
CA GLY A 27 -29.18 14.35 22.13
C GLY A 27 -27.82 14.10 22.78
N THR A 28 -27.79 13.88 24.09
CA THR A 28 -26.56 13.52 24.82
C THR A 28 -25.96 12.21 24.30
N PHE A 29 -26.80 11.20 24.07
CA PHE A 29 -26.36 9.91 23.52
C PHE A 29 -25.78 10.05 22.11
N ILE A 30 -26.42 10.85 21.24
CA ILE A 30 -25.91 11.14 19.89
C ILE A 30 -24.55 11.84 19.96
N VAL A 31 -24.40 12.85 20.82
CA VAL A 31 -23.11 13.54 21.01
C VAL A 31 -22.03 12.57 21.47
N LEU A 32 -22.33 11.70 22.44
CA LEU A 32 -21.40 10.67 22.90
C LEU A 32 -21.01 9.69 21.79
N LEU A 33 -21.97 9.27 20.96
CA LEU A 33 -21.69 8.39 19.81
C LEU A 33 -20.80 9.08 18.78
N VAL A 34 -21.05 10.36 18.46
CA VAL A 34 -20.21 11.13 17.54
C VAL A 34 -18.81 11.29 18.11
N LEU A 35 -18.65 11.63 19.39
CA LEU A 35 -17.34 11.74 20.02
C LEU A 35 -16.58 10.40 20.04
N LEU A 36 -17.29 9.29 20.31
CA LEU A 36 -16.70 7.95 20.28
C LEU A 36 -16.26 7.58 18.86
N TYR A 37 -17.11 7.84 17.86
CA TYR A 37 -16.81 7.60 16.46
C TYR A 37 -15.63 8.45 15.97
N SER A 38 -15.62 9.76 16.26
CA SER A 38 -14.51 10.65 15.93
C SER A 38 -13.21 10.24 16.64
N GLY A 39 -13.29 9.84 17.91
CA GLY A 39 -12.13 9.33 18.65
C GLY A 39 -11.61 8.01 18.08
N TYR A 40 -12.50 7.13 17.60
CA TYR A 40 -12.13 5.90 16.92
C TYR A 40 -11.45 6.16 15.58
N VAL A 41 -12.03 7.03 14.74
CA VAL A 41 -11.44 7.41 13.45
C VAL A 41 -10.07 8.05 13.67
N GLY A 42 -9.94 9.02 14.57
CA GLY A 42 -8.66 9.66 14.89
C GLY A 42 -7.62 8.71 15.48
N TYR A 43 -8.02 7.71 16.26
CA TYR A 43 -7.09 6.70 16.79
C TYR A 43 -6.64 5.66 15.75
N THR A 44 -7.44 5.43 14.71
CA THR A 44 -7.15 4.42 13.67
C THR A 44 -6.58 5.01 12.39
N ASP A 45 -6.65 6.33 12.20
CA ASP A 45 -6.01 6.98 11.07
C ASP A 45 -4.49 6.91 11.16
N LEU A 46 -3.87 6.76 10.00
CA LEU A 46 -2.41 6.78 9.86
C LEU A 46 -1.98 8.20 9.54
N GLU A 47 -0.98 8.68 10.28
CA GLU A 47 -0.51 10.06 10.16
C GLU A 47 0.69 10.14 9.21
N PRO A 48 0.62 10.95 8.13
CA PRO A 48 1.79 11.17 7.28
C PRO A 48 2.89 11.89 8.08
N ALA A 49 4.14 11.71 7.65
CA ALA A 49 5.24 12.48 8.17
C ALA A 49 5.16 13.94 7.68
N GLU A 50 5.57 14.88 8.52
CA GLU A 50 5.77 16.27 8.09
C GLU A 50 6.93 16.34 7.08
N ILE A 51 6.61 16.86 5.90
CA ILE A 51 7.49 16.98 4.74
C ILE A 51 7.46 18.42 4.24
N ASP A 52 8.59 18.86 3.73
CA ASP A 52 8.72 20.13 3.02
C ASP A 52 8.93 19.80 1.54
N LEU A 53 7.96 20.17 0.70
CA LEU A 53 7.98 19.85 -0.72
C LEU A 53 8.37 21.07 -1.53
N ARG A 54 9.36 20.89 -2.41
CA ARG A 54 9.74 21.90 -3.39
C ARG A 54 9.02 21.61 -4.70
N GLU A 55 7.98 22.39 -4.99
CA GLU A 55 7.25 22.22 -6.25
C GLU A 55 8.14 22.60 -7.45
N ASP A 56 8.18 21.71 -8.44
CA ASP A 56 8.70 22.00 -9.77
C ASP A 56 7.52 22.17 -10.76
N ASP A 57 7.80 22.68 -11.97
CA ASP A 57 6.78 22.82 -13.00
C ASP A 57 6.61 21.51 -13.79
N LEU A 58 5.36 21.17 -14.12
CA LEU A 58 5.07 20.09 -15.07
C LEU A 58 5.28 20.59 -16.50
N VAL A 59 6.25 19.99 -17.19
CA VAL A 59 6.58 20.34 -18.58
C VAL A 59 6.18 19.18 -19.48
N VAL A 60 5.29 19.45 -20.44
CA VAL A 60 4.87 18.45 -21.43
C VAL A 60 5.74 18.58 -22.67
N ASP A 61 6.28 17.46 -23.15
CA ASP A 61 7.08 17.45 -24.37
C ASP A 61 6.26 17.82 -25.62
N GLU A 62 6.92 18.23 -26.70
CA GLU A 62 6.23 18.63 -27.95
C GLU A 62 5.37 17.50 -28.55
N THR A 63 5.72 16.24 -28.26
CA THR A 63 4.95 15.09 -28.76
C THR A 63 3.71 14.76 -27.92
N GLY A 64 3.59 15.35 -26.72
CA GLY A 64 2.56 15.05 -25.73
C GLY A 64 2.64 13.61 -25.17
N ARG A 65 3.78 12.92 -25.34
CA ARG A 65 3.99 11.54 -24.91
C ARG A 65 4.84 11.42 -23.66
N GLN A 66 5.48 12.51 -23.25
CA GLN A 66 6.29 12.60 -22.04
C GLN A 66 5.90 13.86 -21.25
N VAL A 67 5.86 13.70 -19.94
CA VAL A 67 5.69 14.79 -18.98
C VAL A 67 6.86 14.74 -18.01
N ASP A 68 7.57 15.85 -17.90
CA ASP A 68 8.72 16.03 -17.03
C ASP A 68 8.33 16.82 -15.78
N TYR A 69 8.97 16.50 -14.66
CA TYR A 69 8.81 17.15 -13.36
C TYR A 69 10.16 17.14 -12.64
N GLY A 70 10.88 18.27 -12.66
CA GLY A 70 12.25 18.35 -12.14
C GLY A 70 13.19 17.37 -12.86
N ARG A 71 13.76 16.40 -12.12
CA ARG A 71 14.62 15.32 -12.65
C ARG A 71 13.86 14.05 -13.01
N SER A 72 12.55 14.02 -12.76
CA SER A 72 11.68 12.87 -12.93
C SER A 72 10.78 13.05 -14.15
N TRP A 73 10.29 11.97 -14.74
CA TRP A 73 9.41 12.04 -15.89
C TRP A 73 8.54 10.81 -16.06
N LEU A 74 7.40 10.96 -16.73
CA LEU A 74 6.51 9.89 -17.14
C LEU A 74 6.34 9.92 -18.65
N ALA A 75 6.55 8.78 -19.31
CA ALA A 75 6.33 8.65 -20.74
C ALA A 75 5.50 7.42 -21.08
N ARG A 76 4.71 7.50 -22.16
CA ARG A 76 4.07 6.33 -22.75
C ARG A 76 4.92 5.75 -23.86
N ARG A 77 5.48 4.57 -23.65
CA ARG A 77 6.35 3.86 -24.61
C ARG A 77 5.64 2.58 -25.06
N GLY A 78 5.03 2.64 -26.24
CA GLY A 78 4.17 1.55 -26.72
C GLY A 78 2.96 1.36 -25.82
N GLY A 79 2.74 0.13 -25.36
CA GLY A 79 1.64 -0.23 -24.44
C GLY A 79 1.95 0.00 -22.96
N LEU A 80 3.15 0.46 -22.60
CA LEU A 80 3.60 0.57 -21.22
C LEU A 80 3.80 2.04 -20.79
N TRP A 81 3.48 2.32 -19.54
CA TRP A 81 3.89 3.54 -18.86
C TRP A 81 5.30 3.35 -18.31
N VAL A 82 6.19 4.28 -18.62
CA VAL A 82 7.56 4.31 -18.13
C VAL A 82 7.72 5.52 -17.23
N LEU A 83 7.97 5.29 -15.95
CA LEU A 83 8.13 6.31 -14.94
C LEU A 83 9.59 6.35 -14.51
N HIS A 84 10.21 7.51 -14.53
CA HIS A 84 11.56 7.76 -14.05
C HIS A 84 11.49 8.66 -12.82
N LEU A 85 12.09 8.22 -11.73
CA LEU A 85 12.07 8.92 -10.44
C LEU A 85 13.48 9.02 -9.91
N GLU A 86 13.91 10.22 -9.54
CA GLU A 86 15.27 10.50 -9.06
C GLU A 86 15.26 11.49 -7.88
N GLY A 87 16.08 11.22 -6.87
CA GLY A 87 16.37 12.15 -5.78
C GLY A 87 16.15 11.60 -4.37
N SER A 88 15.82 12.49 -3.44
CA SER A 88 15.49 12.13 -2.07
C SER A 88 14.15 11.37 -2.01
N PRO A 89 13.82 10.71 -0.88
CA PRO A 89 12.51 10.08 -0.70
C PRO A 89 11.35 11.07 -0.95
N GLU A 90 11.47 12.32 -0.51
CA GLU A 90 10.48 13.37 -0.77
C GLU A 90 10.39 13.73 -2.26
N ASP A 91 11.52 13.93 -2.94
CA ASP A 91 11.56 14.24 -4.38
C ASP A 91 10.89 13.12 -5.19
N ILE A 92 11.22 11.86 -4.87
CA ILE A 92 10.66 10.67 -5.54
C ILE A 92 9.16 10.58 -5.29
N GLY A 93 8.72 10.76 -4.04
CA GLY A 93 7.31 10.68 -3.68
C GLY A 93 6.47 11.76 -4.36
N ASP A 94 6.92 13.01 -4.29
CA ASP A 94 6.22 14.15 -4.90
C ASP A 94 6.14 14.02 -6.42
N ALA A 95 7.27 13.68 -7.07
CA ALA A 95 7.30 13.44 -8.51
C ALA A 95 6.37 12.28 -8.92
N HIS A 96 6.40 11.16 -8.19
CA HIS A 96 5.53 10.02 -8.45
C HIS A 96 4.05 10.44 -8.34
N GLY A 97 3.68 11.21 -7.32
CA GLY A 97 2.31 11.67 -7.11
C GLY A 97 1.84 12.56 -8.25
N ARG A 98 2.62 13.57 -8.62
CA ARG A 98 2.24 14.53 -9.68
C ARG A 98 2.18 13.88 -11.05
N LEU A 99 3.23 13.12 -11.41
CA LEU A 99 3.34 12.49 -12.73
C LEU A 99 2.31 11.37 -12.90
N ALA A 100 2.10 10.53 -11.88
CA ALA A 100 1.25 9.34 -11.99
C ALA A 100 -0.14 9.52 -11.38
N SER A 101 -0.52 10.72 -10.91
CA SER A 101 -1.82 10.98 -10.26
C SER A 101 -3.03 10.44 -11.03
N ARG A 102 -3.06 10.66 -12.36
CA ARG A 102 -4.14 10.16 -13.23
C ARG A 102 -4.17 8.63 -13.28
N LEU A 103 -3.00 8.00 -13.33
CA LEU A 103 -2.89 6.55 -13.34
C LEU A 103 -3.37 5.98 -12.01
N TYR A 104 -2.97 6.57 -10.88
CA TYR A 104 -3.42 6.14 -9.56
C TYR A 104 -4.93 6.32 -9.37
N ARG A 105 -5.53 7.46 -9.75
CA ARG A 105 -6.99 7.68 -9.68
C ARG A 105 -7.77 6.62 -10.46
N ASN A 106 -7.24 6.17 -11.59
CA ASN A 106 -7.83 5.09 -12.37
C ASN A 106 -7.81 3.73 -11.64
N ILE A 107 -6.85 3.51 -10.74
CA ILE A 107 -6.79 2.32 -9.88
C ILE A 107 -7.77 2.50 -8.72
N ASP A 108 -7.72 3.65 -8.04
CA ASP A 108 -8.54 3.98 -6.86
C ASP A 108 -10.04 3.84 -7.21
N ALA A 109 -10.50 4.48 -8.29
CA ALA A 109 -11.90 4.40 -8.72
C ALA A 109 -12.37 2.98 -9.09
N ARG A 110 -11.45 2.14 -9.62
CA ARG A 110 -11.77 0.74 -9.93
C ARG A 110 -11.84 -0.11 -8.68
N LEU A 111 -10.95 0.12 -7.71
CA LEU A 111 -11.00 -0.53 -6.40
C LEU A 111 -12.29 -0.17 -5.68
N ASP A 112 -12.70 1.10 -5.71
CA ASP A 112 -13.98 1.53 -5.14
C ASP A 112 -15.16 0.82 -5.80
N THR A 113 -15.19 0.77 -7.14
CA THR A 113 -16.24 0.04 -7.89
C THR A 113 -16.26 -1.45 -7.53
N MET A 114 -15.09 -2.08 -7.38
CA MET A 114 -14.97 -3.48 -6.97
C MET A 114 -15.53 -3.69 -5.55
N LEU A 115 -15.17 -2.81 -4.61
CA LEU A 115 -15.62 -2.87 -3.22
C LEU A 115 -17.13 -2.62 -3.10
N GLU A 116 -17.70 -1.71 -3.89
CA GLU A 116 -19.15 -1.48 -3.96
C GLU A 116 -19.90 -2.69 -4.51
N GLY A 117 -19.35 -3.35 -5.54
CA GLY A 117 -19.91 -4.58 -6.09
C GLY A 117 -19.90 -5.74 -5.10
N ARG A 118 -18.87 -5.80 -4.24
CA ARG A 118 -18.67 -6.82 -3.21
C ARG A 118 -19.53 -6.58 -1.97
N TYR A 119 -19.46 -5.39 -1.39
CA TYR A 119 -20.17 -5.01 -0.18
C TYR A 119 -21.40 -4.18 -0.53
N ARG A 120 -22.48 -4.87 -0.92
CA ARG A 120 -23.70 -4.25 -1.47
C ARG A 120 -24.47 -3.41 -0.45
N GLY A 121 -24.24 -3.62 0.85
CA GLY A 121 -24.91 -2.89 1.93
C GLY A 121 -24.01 -1.82 2.55
N TYR A 122 -24.55 -0.62 2.77
CA TYR A 122 -23.84 0.48 3.44
C TYR A 122 -23.25 0.06 4.80
N ILE A 123 -24.02 -0.65 5.64
CA ILE A 123 -23.59 -1.08 6.98
C ILE A 123 -22.46 -2.11 6.88
N GLU A 124 -22.51 -3.00 5.90
CA GLU A 124 -21.49 -4.03 5.67
C GLU A 124 -20.17 -3.37 5.25
N ARG A 125 -20.21 -2.49 4.24
CA ARG A 125 -19.05 -1.71 3.79
C ARG A 125 -18.44 -0.90 4.93
N TRP A 126 -19.28 -0.21 5.69
CA TRP A 126 -18.85 0.56 6.85
C TRP A 126 -18.19 -0.33 7.91
N ALA A 127 -18.80 -1.47 8.26
CA ALA A 127 -18.26 -2.38 9.28
C ALA A 127 -16.90 -2.95 8.86
N GLU A 128 -16.76 -3.36 7.59
CA GLU A 128 -15.52 -3.85 7.01
C GLU A 128 -14.43 -2.77 7.02
N LEU A 129 -14.79 -1.52 6.68
CA LEU A 129 -13.85 -0.40 6.79
C LEU A 129 -13.40 -0.18 8.24
N MET A 130 -14.32 -0.26 9.21
CA MET A 130 -13.95 -0.13 10.63
C MET A 130 -12.99 -1.25 11.04
N LEU A 131 -13.28 -2.51 10.69
CA LEU A 131 -12.38 -3.63 10.97
C LEU A 131 -11.00 -3.45 10.30
N LEU A 132 -10.98 -2.98 9.06
CA LEU A 132 -9.74 -2.68 8.33
C LEU A 132 -8.92 -1.60 9.05
N ARG A 133 -9.56 -0.48 9.41
CA ARG A 133 -8.96 0.61 10.20
C ARG A 133 -8.39 0.10 11.52
N TRP A 134 -9.14 -0.74 12.23
CA TRP A 134 -8.68 -1.35 13.46
C TRP A 134 -7.46 -2.23 13.23
N ASP A 135 -7.50 -3.09 12.22
CA ASP A 135 -6.44 -4.06 11.95
C ASP A 135 -5.13 -3.38 11.58
N TYR A 136 -5.17 -2.28 10.84
CA TYR A 136 -3.97 -1.56 10.39
C TYR A 136 -3.62 -0.33 11.23
N ARG A 137 -4.34 -0.07 12.34
CA ARG A 137 -4.05 1.05 13.24
C ARG A 137 -2.59 1.06 13.67
N GLY A 138 -1.90 2.18 13.44
CA GLY A 138 -0.49 2.35 13.76
C GLY A 138 0.45 1.36 13.08
N ALA A 139 0.05 0.68 12.01
CA ALA A 139 0.92 -0.26 11.30
C ALA A 139 2.07 0.44 10.54
N ASP A 140 1.90 1.73 10.24
CA ASP A 140 2.91 2.56 9.57
C ASP A 140 4.13 2.88 10.44
N VAL A 141 4.07 2.63 11.76
CA VAL A 141 5.24 2.69 12.65
C VAL A 141 6.33 1.68 12.28
N ALA A 142 5.97 0.64 11.52
CA ALA A 142 6.91 -0.36 11.03
C ALA A 142 7.78 0.17 9.88
N LEU A 143 7.35 1.25 9.21
CA LEU A 143 8.05 1.80 8.06
C LEU A 143 9.36 2.46 8.48
N SER A 144 10.39 2.32 7.62
CA SER A 144 11.60 3.12 7.77
C SER A 144 11.29 4.59 7.51
N ALA A 145 12.05 5.50 8.12
CA ALA A 145 11.85 6.93 7.93
C ALA A 145 11.88 7.37 6.45
N PRO A 146 12.81 6.89 5.59
CA PRO A 146 12.79 7.21 4.16
C PRO A 146 11.48 6.79 3.47
N VAL A 147 11.03 5.55 3.70
CA VAL A 147 9.80 5.02 3.10
C VAL A 147 8.56 5.80 3.55
N ARG A 148 8.49 6.15 4.84
CA ARG A 148 7.39 6.94 5.38
C ARG A 148 7.34 8.34 4.76
N ARG A 149 8.49 8.99 4.60
CA ARG A 149 8.59 10.34 3.99
C ARG A 149 8.22 10.32 2.51
N GLU A 150 8.69 9.32 1.76
CA GLU A 150 8.28 9.14 0.36
C GLU A 150 6.78 8.90 0.20
N LEU A 151 6.21 8.01 1.01
CA LEU A 151 4.77 7.73 0.98
C LEU A 151 3.95 8.97 1.36
N SER A 152 4.46 9.77 2.29
CA SER A 152 3.83 11.04 2.69
C SER A 152 3.88 12.07 1.56
N ALA A 153 5.02 12.17 0.85
CA ALA A 153 5.19 13.06 -0.29
C ALA A 153 4.31 12.65 -1.46
N LEU A 154 4.23 11.36 -1.74
CA LEU A 154 3.30 10.79 -2.71
C LEU A 154 1.86 11.16 -2.37
N ALA A 155 1.45 10.97 -1.11
CA ALA A 155 0.10 11.28 -0.66
C ALA A 155 -0.23 12.77 -0.77
N ALA A 156 0.69 13.65 -0.39
CA ALA A 156 0.51 15.10 -0.46
C ALA A 156 0.43 15.63 -1.90
N ALA A 157 1.08 14.95 -2.85
CA ALA A 157 1.07 15.28 -4.26
C ALA A 157 -0.18 14.76 -5.01
N LEU A 158 -0.94 13.84 -4.42
CA LEU A 158 -2.23 13.43 -4.97
C LEU A 158 -3.29 14.50 -4.67
N PRO A 159 -4.13 14.86 -5.64
CA PRO A 159 -5.24 15.76 -5.37
C PRO A 159 -6.23 15.08 -4.41
N ASP A 160 -6.50 15.74 -3.30
CA ASP A 160 -7.55 15.32 -2.37
C ASP A 160 -8.90 15.70 -2.97
N ASP A 161 -9.71 14.70 -3.31
CA ASP A 161 -11.10 14.92 -3.72
C ASP A 161 -12.01 15.19 -2.52
N GLY A 162 -11.54 14.96 -1.28
CA GLY A 162 -12.29 15.20 -0.06
C GLY A 162 -13.50 14.28 0.13
N GLU A 163 -13.69 13.30 -0.76
CA GLU A 163 -14.85 12.41 -0.77
C GLU A 163 -14.53 11.02 -0.19
N GLY A 164 -13.25 10.68 0.00
CA GLY A 164 -12.80 9.37 0.49
C GLY A 164 -12.99 9.15 2.01
N GLU A 165 -13.45 7.96 2.40
CA GLU A 165 -13.59 7.53 3.81
C GLU A 165 -12.21 7.31 4.51
N LEU A 166 -11.11 7.30 3.74
CA LEU A 166 -9.73 7.17 4.18
C LEU A 166 -8.88 8.29 3.57
N SER A 167 -7.91 8.83 4.31
CA SER A 167 -6.96 9.81 3.76
C SER A 167 -6.11 9.21 2.63
N PRO A 168 -5.58 10.02 1.68
CA PRO A 168 -4.71 9.51 0.62
C PRO A 168 -3.51 8.72 1.14
N TYR A 169 -2.88 9.17 2.23
CA TYR A 169 -1.78 8.46 2.88
C TYR A 169 -2.20 7.08 3.39
N HIS A 170 -3.36 6.99 4.06
CA HIS A 170 -3.89 5.72 4.56
C HIS A 170 -4.18 4.76 3.40
N ARG A 171 -4.83 5.23 2.32
CA ARG A 171 -5.10 4.41 1.12
C ARG A 171 -3.82 3.90 0.48
N LEU A 172 -2.83 4.78 0.29
CA LEU A 172 -1.53 4.42 -0.28
C LEU A 172 -0.75 3.44 0.60
N PHE A 173 -0.81 3.59 1.93
CA PHE A 173 -0.23 2.62 2.86
C PHE A 173 -0.85 1.24 2.70
N LEU A 174 -2.19 1.16 2.73
CA LEU A 174 -2.92 -0.09 2.52
C LEU A 174 -2.60 -0.70 1.16
N PHE A 175 -2.39 0.13 0.13
CA PHE A 175 -1.97 -0.35 -1.17
C PHE A 175 -0.59 -1.02 -1.16
N GLN A 176 0.33 -0.63 -0.27
CA GLN A 176 1.59 -1.35 -0.07
C GLN A 176 1.39 -2.71 0.61
N CYS A 177 0.31 -2.87 1.38
CA CYS A 177 -0.14 -4.12 2.01
C CYS A 177 -0.92 -5.03 1.04
N PHE A 178 -0.80 -4.81 -0.28
CA PHE A 178 -1.55 -5.51 -1.32
C PHE A 178 -1.69 -7.02 -1.08
N PHE A 179 -0.58 -7.73 -0.86
CA PHE A 179 -0.61 -9.19 -0.69
C PHE A 179 -1.39 -9.61 0.56
N ASP A 180 -1.24 -8.90 1.67
CA ASP A 180 -1.96 -9.18 2.91
C ASP A 180 -3.47 -8.94 2.74
N LEU A 181 -3.85 -7.87 2.04
CA LEU A 181 -5.24 -7.55 1.76
C LEU A 181 -5.88 -8.57 0.82
N THR A 182 -5.16 -9.01 -0.22
CA THR A 182 -5.68 -10.03 -1.14
C THR A 182 -5.88 -11.39 -0.46
N GLN A 183 -5.10 -11.73 0.58
CA GLN A 183 -5.36 -12.95 1.35
C GLN A 183 -6.71 -12.92 2.09
N ARG A 184 -7.14 -11.74 2.56
CA ARG A 184 -8.46 -11.55 3.18
C ARG A 184 -9.62 -11.73 2.20
N LEU A 185 -9.38 -11.45 0.91
CA LEU A 185 -10.37 -11.58 -0.15
C LEU A 185 -10.32 -13.02 -0.72
N GLN A 186 -11.25 -13.87 -0.29
CA GLN A 186 -11.28 -15.29 -0.68
C GLN A 186 -11.53 -15.52 -2.18
N ASP A 187 -12.15 -14.57 -2.85
CA ASP A 187 -12.52 -14.59 -4.26
C ASP A 187 -11.49 -13.92 -5.18
N VAL A 188 -10.47 -13.26 -4.62
CA VAL A 188 -9.36 -12.70 -5.41
C VAL A 188 -8.28 -13.76 -5.61
N ILE A 189 -7.91 -13.99 -6.86
CA ILE A 189 -6.86 -14.94 -7.22
C ILE A 189 -5.61 -14.16 -7.61
N VAL A 190 -4.53 -14.36 -6.86
CA VAL A 190 -3.20 -13.85 -7.22
C VAL A 190 -2.29 -15.04 -7.47
N GLU A 191 -1.90 -15.21 -8.73
CA GLU A 191 -1.11 -16.34 -9.18
C GLU A 191 0.14 -15.87 -9.93
N GLY A 192 1.21 -16.64 -9.80
CA GLY A 192 2.42 -16.36 -10.55
C GLY A 192 3.22 -17.62 -10.81
N SER A 193 4.00 -17.58 -11.88
CA SER A 193 5.01 -18.58 -12.19
C SER A 193 6.33 -17.87 -12.40
N MET A 194 7.44 -18.49 -11.99
CA MET A 194 8.77 -17.96 -12.23
C MET A 194 9.75 -19.09 -12.54
N PHE A 195 10.73 -18.80 -13.37
CA PHE A 195 11.83 -19.70 -13.68
C PHE A 195 13.12 -18.92 -13.80
N ALA A 196 14.23 -19.60 -13.53
CA ALA A 196 15.57 -19.09 -13.76
C ALA A 196 16.37 -20.16 -14.51
N VAL A 197 17.03 -19.77 -15.60
CA VAL A 197 17.89 -20.64 -16.40
C VAL A 197 19.31 -20.07 -16.33
N SER A 198 20.18 -20.78 -15.63
CA SER A 198 21.60 -20.46 -15.57
C SER A 198 22.37 -21.12 -16.73
N PRO A 199 23.53 -20.57 -17.12
CA PRO A 199 24.45 -21.27 -18.00
C PRO A 199 24.85 -22.64 -17.42
N ARG A 200 25.16 -23.59 -18.30
CA ARG A 200 25.43 -24.97 -17.91
C ARG A 200 26.69 -25.04 -17.03
N ALA A 201 26.57 -25.68 -15.87
CA ALA A 201 27.73 -26.09 -15.10
C ALA A 201 28.39 -27.31 -15.77
N THR A 202 29.69 -27.22 -16.01
CA THR A 202 30.53 -28.28 -16.60
C THR A 202 31.64 -28.66 -15.61
N SER A 203 32.36 -29.74 -15.88
CA SER A 203 33.51 -30.16 -15.05
C SER A 203 34.66 -29.14 -15.04
N SER A 204 34.69 -28.21 -15.99
CA SER A 204 35.68 -27.13 -16.11
C SER A 204 35.17 -25.75 -15.65
N GLY A 205 33.99 -25.68 -15.01
CA GLY A 205 33.36 -24.44 -14.58
C GLY A 205 32.01 -24.17 -15.25
N VAL A 206 31.50 -22.95 -15.12
CA VAL A 206 30.21 -22.54 -15.72
C VAL A 206 30.48 -22.01 -17.13
N GLU A 207 29.70 -22.47 -18.11
CA GLU A 207 29.76 -21.93 -19.48
C GLU A 207 29.50 -20.42 -19.49
N ALA A 208 30.12 -19.70 -20.44
CA ALA A 208 29.82 -18.29 -20.65
C ALA A 208 28.36 -18.12 -21.07
N GLY A 209 27.61 -17.30 -20.35
CA GLY A 209 26.22 -17.01 -20.67
C GLY A 209 25.57 -16.09 -19.65
N ASN A 210 24.35 -15.66 -19.96
CA ASN A 210 23.54 -14.83 -19.07
C ASN A 210 22.57 -15.70 -18.27
N LEU A 211 22.29 -15.32 -17.03
CA LEU A 211 21.14 -15.81 -16.29
C LEU A 211 19.86 -15.25 -16.93
N ILE A 212 18.95 -16.13 -17.35
CA ILE A 212 17.64 -15.73 -17.86
C ILE A 212 16.63 -15.97 -16.75
N VAL A 213 15.95 -14.92 -16.30
CA VAL A 213 14.84 -15.00 -15.34
C VAL A 213 13.56 -14.59 -16.06
N GLY A 214 12.54 -15.44 -15.96
CA GLY A 214 11.21 -15.17 -16.50
C GLY A 214 10.16 -15.35 -15.42
N ARG A 215 9.13 -14.51 -15.42
CA ARG A 215 7.98 -14.65 -14.53
C ARG A 215 6.67 -14.18 -15.18
N THR A 216 5.55 -14.67 -14.67
CA THR A 216 4.20 -14.15 -14.93
C THR A 216 3.55 -13.83 -13.61
N LEU A 217 2.85 -12.70 -13.49
CA LEU A 217 1.94 -12.38 -12.38
C LEU A 217 0.57 -12.11 -12.96
N SER A 218 -0.44 -12.77 -12.40
CA SER A 218 -1.83 -12.55 -12.71
C SER A 218 -2.55 -12.20 -11.41
N VAL A 219 -3.31 -11.12 -11.45
CA VAL A 219 -4.19 -10.69 -10.37
C VAL A 219 -5.58 -10.62 -10.97
N ASP A 220 -6.48 -11.47 -10.49
CA ASP A 220 -7.87 -11.48 -10.93
C ASP A 220 -8.74 -10.75 -9.90
N PHE A 221 -9.14 -9.54 -10.28
CA PHE A 221 -10.11 -8.71 -9.56
C PHE A 221 -11.48 -8.68 -10.27
N GLY A 222 -11.70 -9.56 -11.24
CA GLY A 222 -12.88 -9.60 -12.11
C GLY A 222 -12.59 -9.14 -13.54
N ALA A 223 -13.52 -9.48 -14.46
CA ALA A 223 -13.34 -9.36 -15.91
C ALA A 223 -13.08 -7.92 -16.41
N ASP A 224 -13.53 -6.89 -15.67
CA ASP A 224 -13.42 -5.49 -16.08
C ASP A 224 -12.26 -4.74 -15.40
N PHE A 225 -11.46 -5.44 -14.58
CA PHE A 225 -10.38 -4.84 -13.79
C PHE A 225 -9.03 -4.87 -14.53
N GLU A 226 -8.87 -4.00 -15.53
CA GLU A 226 -7.59 -3.79 -16.20
C GLU A 226 -6.84 -2.59 -15.62
N ILE A 227 -5.64 -2.83 -15.08
CA ILE A 227 -4.80 -1.79 -14.49
C ILE A 227 -3.66 -1.43 -15.44
N ASP A 228 -3.46 -0.12 -15.63
CA ASP A 228 -2.27 0.43 -16.28
C ASP A 228 -1.00 -0.05 -15.54
N ARG A 229 -0.17 -0.83 -16.23
CA ARG A 229 1.12 -1.30 -15.70
C ARG A 229 2.18 -0.21 -15.88
N VAL A 230 2.99 -0.01 -14.85
CA VAL A 230 4.08 0.96 -14.82
C VAL A 230 5.41 0.22 -14.69
N VAL A 231 6.35 0.57 -15.58
CA VAL A 231 7.77 0.25 -15.42
C VAL A 231 8.44 1.47 -14.79
N GLY A 232 8.75 1.37 -13.51
CA GLY A 232 9.41 2.42 -12.74
C GLY A 232 10.93 2.24 -12.72
N PHE A 233 11.66 3.25 -13.15
CA PHE A 233 13.10 3.39 -12.99
C PHE A 233 13.36 4.34 -11.82
N TYR A 234 14.01 3.83 -10.78
CA TYR A 234 14.26 4.55 -9.54
C TYR A 234 15.74 4.83 -9.38
N TYR A 235 16.08 6.08 -9.10
CA TYR A 235 17.43 6.58 -8.80
C TYR A 235 17.45 7.28 -7.43
N PRO A 236 17.27 6.53 -6.33
CA PRO A 236 17.28 7.07 -4.98
C PRO A 236 18.69 7.53 -4.54
N ASP A 237 18.74 8.68 -3.85
CA ASP A 237 19.99 9.23 -3.33
C ASP A 237 20.69 8.27 -2.35
N GLY A 238 21.97 7.99 -2.61
CA GLY A 238 22.80 7.15 -1.73
C GLY A 238 22.43 5.66 -1.70
N LYS A 239 21.62 5.20 -2.65
CA LYS A 239 21.15 3.81 -2.78
C LYS A 239 21.39 3.28 -4.20
N TYR A 240 21.22 1.98 -4.41
CA TYR A 240 21.32 1.42 -5.75
C TYR A 240 20.11 1.78 -6.61
N PRO A 241 20.33 2.23 -7.86
CA PRO A 241 19.25 2.35 -8.83
C PRO A 241 18.61 0.99 -9.09
N PHE A 242 17.29 0.99 -9.30
CA PHE A 242 16.55 -0.23 -9.58
C PHE A 242 15.38 0.01 -10.53
N VAL A 243 14.93 -1.08 -11.15
CA VAL A 243 13.72 -1.10 -11.97
C VAL A 243 12.67 -1.94 -11.25
N SER A 244 11.44 -1.44 -11.21
CA SER A 244 10.28 -2.18 -10.74
C SER A 244 9.17 -2.20 -11.79
N ILE A 245 8.48 -3.33 -11.89
CA ILE A 245 7.26 -3.47 -12.69
C ILE A 245 6.10 -3.64 -11.70
N GLY A 246 5.13 -2.74 -11.78
CA GLY A 246 3.98 -2.71 -10.89
C GLY A 246 2.92 -1.74 -11.36
N TRP A 247 2.40 -0.95 -10.44
CA TRP A 247 1.28 -0.05 -10.66
C TRP A 247 1.55 1.33 -10.06
N ALA A 248 0.90 2.36 -10.60
CA ALA A 248 0.99 3.72 -10.07
C ALA A 248 0.54 3.77 -8.60
N GLY A 249 1.27 4.50 -7.76
CA GLY A 249 1.01 4.59 -6.32
C GLY A 249 1.60 3.44 -5.49
N MET A 250 2.13 2.38 -6.11
CA MET A 250 2.89 1.35 -5.41
C MET A 250 4.36 1.78 -5.38
N ILE A 251 4.85 2.13 -4.19
CA ILE A 251 6.26 2.46 -3.98
C ILE A 251 7.07 1.20 -3.70
N GLY A 252 6.44 0.12 -3.21
CA GLY A 252 7.07 -1.18 -3.02
C GLY A 252 7.32 -1.94 -4.33
N VAL A 253 8.01 -3.07 -4.23
CA VAL A 253 8.42 -3.89 -5.38
C VAL A 253 7.69 -5.22 -5.35
N VAL A 254 6.99 -5.53 -6.44
CA VAL A 254 6.40 -6.87 -6.70
C VAL A 254 7.30 -7.70 -7.60
N THR A 255 7.95 -7.04 -8.57
CA THR A 255 8.97 -7.62 -9.45
C THR A 255 9.94 -6.53 -9.81
N GLY A 256 11.24 -6.81 -9.72
CA GLY A 256 12.25 -5.82 -10.05
C GLY A 256 13.66 -6.37 -10.07
N ILE A 257 14.57 -5.52 -10.54
CA ILE A 257 16.01 -5.80 -10.63
C ILE A 257 16.78 -4.54 -10.24
N ASN A 258 17.87 -4.67 -9.48
CA ASN A 258 18.74 -3.54 -9.15
C ASN A 258 19.98 -3.47 -10.05
N ALA A 259 20.74 -2.38 -9.93
CA ALA A 259 21.99 -2.14 -10.67
C ALA A 259 23.10 -3.18 -10.40
N ARG A 260 22.93 -4.04 -9.39
CA ARG A 260 23.85 -5.13 -9.04
C ARG A 260 23.43 -6.48 -9.64
N GLY A 261 22.34 -6.50 -10.42
CA GLY A 261 21.83 -7.70 -11.09
C GLY A 261 20.99 -8.60 -10.18
N ILE A 262 20.62 -8.13 -8.98
CA ILE A 262 19.76 -8.87 -8.06
C ILE A 262 18.32 -8.73 -8.53
N VAL A 263 17.67 -9.86 -8.81
CA VAL A 263 16.26 -9.93 -9.21
C VAL A 263 15.42 -10.38 -8.01
N VAL A 264 14.33 -9.66 -7.75
CA VAL A 264 13.31 -10.06 -6.76
C VAL A 264 11.95 -10.18 -7.46
N ALA A 265 11.16 -11.17 -7.06
CA ALA A 265 9.80 -11.35 -7.53
C ALA A 265 8.96 -12.05 -6.46
N THR A 266 7.71 -11.63 -6.30
CA THR A 266 6.75 -12.25 -5.39
C THR A 266 5.79 -13.17 -6.14
N ASN A 267 5.65 -14.38 -5.62
CA ASN A 267 4.50 -15.26 -5.86
C ASN A 267 3.81 -15.49 -4.52
N PRO A 268 2.60 -14.93 -4.31
CA PRO A 268 1.92 -15.09 -3.03
C PRO A 268 1.45 -16.53 -2.87
N ALA A 269 1.56 -17.03 -1.64
CA ALA A 269 0.90 -18.24 -1.19
C ALA A 269 -0.19 -17.85 -0.20
N ARG A 270 -1.33 -18.55 -0.22
CA ARG A 270 -2.36 -18.41 0.82
C ARG A 270 -1.88 -19.12 2.08
N THR A 271 -2.12 -18.51 3.23
CA THR A 271 -1.89 -19.10 4.55
C THR A 271 -3.08 -18.78 5.46
N ASP A 272 -3.30 -19.64 6.45
CA ASP A 272 -4.25 -19.41 7.55
C ASP A 272 -3.59 -18.73 8.76
N ASP A 273 -2.29 -18.39 8.64
CA ASP A 273 -1.54 -17.72 9.71
C ASP A 273 -2.14 -16.36 10.04
N ALA A 274 -2.17 -16.03 11.33
CA ALA A 274 -2.64 -14.73 11.78
C ALA A 274 -1.67 -13.63 11.31
N ARG A 275 -2.23 -12.50 10.86
CA ARG A 275 -1.46 -11.32 10.47
C ARG A 275 -0.59 -10.85 11.64
N GLU A 276 0.71 -10.71 11.40
CA GLU A 276 1.61 -10.10 12.38
C GLU A 276 1.30 -8.61 12.57
N ALA A 277 1.17 -8.17 13.82
CA ALA A 277 0.99 -6.76 14.13
C ALA A 277 2.26 -5.98 13.75
N ASN A 278 2.10 -4.85 13.06
CA ASN A 278 3.19 -3.93 12.70
C ASN A 278 4.34 -4.59 11.90
N ALA A 279 4.00 -5.55 11.04
CA ALA A 279 4.93 -6.08 10.05
C ALA A 279 5.14 -5.07 8.91
N VAL A 280 6.36 -5.04 8.36
CA VAL A 280 6.65 -4.23 7.17
C VAL A 280 6.03 -4.95 5.97
N PRO A 281 5.21 -4.28 5.14
CA PRO A 281 4.64 -4.88 3.94
C PRO A 281 5.72 -5.49 3.05
N LEU A 282 5.52 -6.73 2.59
CA LEU A 282 6.49 -7.47 1.78
C LEU A 282 7.02 -6.67 0.57
N PRO A 283 6.18 -5.93 -0.20
CA PRO A 283 6.69 -5.11 -1.30
C PRO A 283 7.75 -4.08 -0.86
N LEU A 284 7.65 -3.53 0.34
CA LEU A 284 8.61 -2.56 0.88
C LEU A 284 9.89 -3.24 1.38
N VAL A 285 9.80 -4.49 1.85
CA VAL A 285 10.98 -5.31 2.14
C VAL A 285 11.76 -5.61 0.86
N LEU A 286 11.06 -6.00 -0.21
CA LEU A 286 11.70 -6.28 -1.51
C LEU A 286 12.30 -5.03 -2.14
N ARG A 287 11.67 -3.86 -1.94
CA ARG A 287 12.30 -2.59 -2.28
C ARG A 287 13.62 -2.38 -1.54
N THR A 288 13.63 -2.60 -0.23
CA THR A 288 14.86 -2.46 0.57
C THR A 288 15.98 -3.34 0.00
N VAL A 289 15.66 -4.58 -0.40
CA VAL A 289 16.62 -5.46 -1.07
C VAL A 289 17.18 -4.80 -2.34
N LEU A 290 16.33 -4.26 -3.20
CA LEU A 290 16.80 -3.64 -4.45
C LEU A 290 17.63 -2.37 -4.21
N GLU A 291 17.29 -1.57 -3.20
CA GLU A 291 17.99 -0.33 -2.86
C GLU A 291 19.36 -0.56 -2.18
N GLU A 292 19.54 -1.67 -1.47
CA GLU A 292 20.67 -1.86 -0.55
C GLU A 292 21.55 -3.08 -0.83
N ALA A 293 21.01 -4.16 -1.41
CA ALA A 293 21.76 -5.40 -1.54
C ALA A 293 22.78 -5.32 -2.69
N ASP A 294 24.03 -5.61 -2.36
CA ASP A 294 25.14 -5.76 -3.31
C ASP A 294 25.31 -7.22 -3.76
N THR A 295 24.93 -8.18 -2.91
CA THR A 295 25.02 -9.62 -3.19
C THR A 295 23.72 -10.37 -2.89
N LEU A 296 23.59 -11.59 -3.41
CA LEU A 296 22.42 -12.44 -3.18
C LEU A 296 22.28 -12.82 -1.71
N GLU A 297 23.39 -13.02 -1.00
CA GLU A 297 23.41 -13.34 0.44
C GLU A 297 22.81 -12.18 1.24
N GLN A 298 23.24 -10.93 0.96
CA GLN A 298 22.66 -9.74 1.59
C GLN A 298 21.17 -9.58 1.30
N ALA A 299 20.75 -9.91 0.08
CA ALA A 299 19.34 -9.91 -0.30
C ALA A 299 18.55 -10.93 0.53
N VAL A 300 19.04 -12.16 0.66
CA VAL A 300 18.37 -13.19 1.47
C VAL A 300 18.36 -12.83 2.94
N ASP A 301 19.47 -12.36 3.50
CA ASP A 301 19.57 -11.95 4.91
C ASP A 301 18.56 -10.84 5.23
N THR A 302 18.38 -9.88 4.33
CA THR A 302 17.37 -8.81 4.47
C THR A 302 15.95 -9.38 4.51
N VAL A 303 15.62 -10.32 3.61
CA VAL A 303 14.30 -10.97 3.60
C VAL A 303 14.10 -11.79 4.87
N VAL A 304 15.07 -12.61 5.27
CA VAL A 304 14.97 -13.44 6.48
C VAL A 304 14.79 -12.59 7.73
N ALA A 305 15.60 -11.56 7.91
CA ALA A 305 15.54 -10.69 9.08
C ALA A 305 14.22 -9.92 9.18
N ARG A 306 13.64 -9.50 8.06
CA ARG A 306 12.45 -8.63 8.04
C ARG A 306 11.13 -9.38 7.90
N VAL A 307 11.14 -10.59 7.35
CA VAL A 307 9.93 -11.40 7.12
C VAL A 307 9.82 -12.56 8.10
N PHE A 308 10.94 -13.24 8.45
CA PHE A 308 10.88 -14.52 9.16
C PHE A 308 11.42 -14.47 10.60
N ASP A 309 12.32 -13.54 10.93
CA ASP A 309 12.99 -13.52 12.24
C ASP A 309 12.25 -12.72 13.33
N ARG A 310 11.04 -12.22 13.06
CA ARG A 310 10.21 -11.52 14.06
C ARG A 310 9.34 -12.45 14.92
N ALA A 311 9.18 -13.71 14.51
CA ALA A 311 8.38 -14.72 15.22
C ALA A 311 9.10 -16.08 15.43
N GLY A 312 10.44 -16.16 15.29
CA GLY A 312 11.20 -17.41 15.45
C GLY A 312 11.01 -18.42 14.31
N VAL A 313 10.50 -17.98 13.16
CA VAL A 313 10.18 -18.84 12.00
C VAL A 313 11.46 -19.26 11.26
N SER A 314 12.56 -18.51 11.39
CA SER A 314 13.84 -18.82 10.75
C SER A 314 14.45 -20.17 11.19
N GLU A 315 14.23 -20.56 12.45
CA GLU A 315 14.66 -21.85 13.01
C GLU A 315 13.74 -23.01 12.56
N ALA A 316 12.44 -22.74 12.44
CA ALA A 316 11.44 -23.74 12.07
C ALA A 316 11.48 -24.13 10.57
N LEU A 317 11.85 -23.20 9.68
CA LEU A 317 11.91 -23.43 8.24
C LEU A 317 13.27 -23.94 7.73
N GLY A 318 14.28 -24.09 8.60
CA GLY A 318 15.61 -24.56 8.20
C GLY A 318 16.32 -23.66 7.17
N LEU A 319 15.87 -22.41 7.00
CA LEU A 319 16.32 -21.51 5.93
C LEU A 319 17.80 -21.15 6.04
N ARG A 320 18.36 -21.12 7.26
CA ARG A 320 19.81 -20.93 7.48
C ARG A 320 20.65 -22.12 6.97
N GLY A 321 20.06 -23.30 6.79
CA GLY A 321 20.73 -24.50 6.25
C GLY A 321 20.46 -24.77 4.77
N LEU A 322 19.50 -24.06 4.15
CA LEU A 322 19.10 -24.23 2.75
C LEU A 322 19.84 -23.28 1.79
N LEU A 323 20.52 -22.27 2.30
CA LEU A 323 21.49 -21.51 1.52
C LEU A 323 22.68 -22.43 1.22
N PRO A 324 22.93 -22.83 -0.04
CA PRO A 324 24.20 -23.46 -0.36
C PRO A 324 25.29 -22.47 0.08
N ARG A 325 26.39 -22.98 0.66
CA ARG A 325 27.59 -22.17 0.89
C ARG A 325 28.18 -21.80 -0.48
N TRP A 326 27.59 -20.83 -1.15
CA TRP A 326 28.14 -20.22 -2.35
C TRP A 326 29.35 -19.40 -1.89
N GLY A 327 30.54 -20.00 -1.92
CA GLY A 327 31.78 -19.30 -1.56
C GLY A 327 32.90 -20.12 -0.92
N GLU A 328 32.70 -21.39 -0.54
CA GLU A 328 33.77 -22.22 0.06
C GLU A 328 34.34 -23.32 -0.85
N GLN A 329 34.03 -23.31 -2.16
CA GLN A 329 34.70 -24.18 -3.12
C GLN A 329 35.04 -23.44 -4.42
N SER A 330 36.13 -22.68 -4.38
CA SER A 330 37.21 -22.67 -5.38
C SER A 330 38.32 -21.73 -4.94
#